data_AF-A0A817JG29-F1
#
_entry.id   AF-A0A817JG29-F1
#
_cell.length_a   1.000
_cell.length_b   1.000
_cell.length_c   1.000
_cell.angle_alpha   90.00
_cell.angle_beta   90.00
_cell.angle_gamma   90.00
#
_symmetry.space_group_name_H-M   'P 1'
#
loop_
_entity.id
_entity.type
_entity.pdbx_description
1 polymer ?
#
loop_
_entity_poly.entity_id
_entity_poly.type
_entity_poly.pdbx_seq_one_letter_code
_entity_poly.pdbx_strand_id
1 'polypeptide(L)'
;MDPTKDRVYHGYVLSVTIIEEAYSWTPSIHLVIEDEHFDCERMFIYGFPEGQGKYLTSKVFAIGSKMNIINPYLRLGANDMKSLIRIDDFSSIIMQSETERVLNMCRYCGQPNALHVCSKCKQARYCTKECQTMDWKLYNHKLICKKQ
;
A
#
# COMPACT_ATOMS: atom_id res chain seq x y z
N MET A 1 -0.70 -14.73 9.27
CA MET A 1 -1.03 -15.77 8.26
C MET A 1 0.24 -16.59 8.00
N ASP A 2 0.16 -17.84 7.53
CA ASP A 2 1.36 -18.64 7.16
C ASP A 2 1.88 -18.19 5.78
N PRO A 3 3.00 -17.45 5.69
CA PRO A 3 3.48 -16.84 4.44
C PRO A 3 4.11 -17.85 3.48
N THR A 4 4.15 -19.13 3.84
CA THR A 4 4.75 -20.20 3.03
C THR A 4 3.73 -21.00 2.23
N LYS A 5 2.44 -20.63 2.31
CA LYS A 5 1.34 -21.39 1.70
C LYS A 5 0.36 -20.50 0.96
N ASP A 6 0.01 -20.94 -0.24
CA ASP A 6 -1.16 -20.43 -0.97
C ASP A 6 -2.44 -20.82 -0.23
N ARG A 7 -3.16 -19.83 0.29
CA ARG A 7 -4.36 -20.08 1.07
C ARG A 7 -5.30 -18.87 1.11
N VAL A 8 -6.59 -19.15 0.93
CA VAL A 8 -7.68 -18.25 1.30
C VAL A 8 -8.03 -18.47 2.77
N TYR A 9 -8.01 -17.41 3.57
CA TYR A 9 -8.33 -17.46 4.99
C TYR A 9 -9.82 -17.13 5.20
N HIS A 10 -10.70 -18.10 4.97
CA HIS A 10 -12.14 -17.91 5.14
C HIS A 10 -12.55 -17.59 6.59
N GLY A 11 -13.45 -16.64 6.76
CA GLY A 11 -13.94 -16.16 8.06
C GLY A 11 -13.01 -15.15 8.75
N TYR A 12 -11.91 -14.75 8.08
CA TYR A 12 -10.97 -13.77 8.60
C TYR A 12 -11.15 -12.42 7.89
N VAL A 13 -10.83 -11.35 8.62
CA VAL A 13 -10.72 -10.00 8.09
C VAL A 13 -9.31 -9.50 8.39
N LEU A 14 -8.65 -8.97 7.37
CA LEU A 14 -7.33 -8.36 7.49
C LEU A 14 -7.49 -6.83 7.39
N SER A 15 -7.21 -6.13 8.48
CA SER A 15 -7.24 -4.67 8.59
C SER A 15 -5.87 -4.09 8.25
N VAL A 16 -5.78 -3.20 7.27
CA VAL A 16 -4.49 -2.70 6.75
C VAL A 16 -4.51 -1.23 6.39
N THR A 17 -3.32 -0.63 6.38
CA THR A 17 -3.05 0.73 5.88
C THR A 17 -2.20 0.65 4.60
N ILE A 18 -2.53 1.47 3.59
CA ILE A 18 -1.70 1.61 2.38
C ILE A 18 -0.48 2.46 2.71
N ILE A 19 0.73 1.91 2.57
CA ILE A 19 1.97 2.58 2.97
C ILE A 19 2.85 3.08 1.83
N GLU A 20 2.58 2.66 0.59
CA GLU A 20 3.30 3.11 -0.61
C GLU A 20 2.33 3.53 -1.72
N GLU A 21 2.86 4.26 -2.71
CA GLU A 21 2.09 4.68 -3.87
C GLU A 21 1.57 3.46 -4.64
N ALA A 22 0.27 3.46 -4.95
CA ALA A 22 -0.34 2.43 -5.75
C ALA A 22 -0.10 2.68 -7.24
N TYR A 23 0.25 1.62 -7.97
CA TYR A 23 0.48 1.67 -9.42
C TYR A 23 -0.51 0.77 -10.13
N SER A 24 -1.13 1.26 -11.21
CA SER A 24 -2.04 0.47 -12.03
C SER A 24 -1.39 0.15 -13.37
N TRP A 25 -1.37 -1.11 -13.75
CA TRP A 25 -1.15 -1.55 -15.12
C TRP A 25 -2.15 -2.66 -15.42
N THR A 26 -2.86 -2.60 -16.54
CA THR A 26 -3.82 -3.66 -16.87
C THR A 26 -3.10 -5.01 -16.93
N PRO A 27 -3.55 -6.04 -16.18
CA PRO A 27 -4.86 -6.18 -15.54
C PRO A 27 -4.91 -5.98 -14.00
N SER A 28 -3.91 -5.34 -13.39
CA SER A 28 -3.74 -5.27 -11.92
C SER A 28 -3.34 -3.89 -11.35
N ILE A 29 -3.81 -3.60 -10.15
CA ILE A 29 -3.28 -2.54 -9.28
C ILE A 29 -2.34 -3.18 -8.26
N HIS A 30 -1.19 -2.55 -8.05
CA HIS A 30 -0.12 -3.01 -7.16
C HIS A 30 0.11 -1.97 -6.08
N LEU A 31 0.16 -2.40 -4.83
CA LEU A 31 0.46 -1.56 -3.70
C LEU A 31 1.14 -2.36 -2.58
N VAL A 32 1.61 -1.64 -1.56
CA VAL A 32 2.13 -2.22 -0.31
C VAL A 32 1.23 -1.78 0.83
N ILE A 33 0.88 -2.74 1.66
CA ILE A 33 0.01 -2.60 2.82
C ILE A 33 0.75 -3.02 4.09
N GLU A 34 0.40 -2.40 5.20
CA GLU A 34 0.87 -2.73 6.54
C GLU A 34 -0.33 -3.08 7.42
N ASP A 35 -0.25 -4.18 8.17
CA ASP A 35 -1.29 -4.60 9.10
C ASP A 35 -1.10 -4.03 10.52
N GLU A 36 -1.98 -4.39 11.44
CA GLU A 36 -1.95 -3.90 12.83
C GLU A 36 -0.75 -4.40 13.65
N HIS A 37 0.00 -5.39 13.14
CA HIS A 37 1.22 -5.91 13.76
C HIS A 37 2.50 -5.34 13.11
N PHE A 38 2.36 -4.36 12.22
CA PHE A 38 3.44 -3.78 11.41
C PHE A 38 4.04 -4.76 10.39
N ASP A 39 3.32 -5.84 10.07
CA ASP A 39 3.73 -6.73 9.00
C ASP A 39 3.39 -6.10 7.64
N CYS A 40 4.40 -5.95 6.80
CA CYS A 40 4.28 -5.35 5.48
C CYS A 40 4.13 -6.43 4.40
N GLU A 41 3.09 -6.31 3.57
CA GLU A 41 2.83 -7.25 2.47
C GLU A 41 2.52 -6.51 1.17
N ARG A 42 2.88 -7.14 0.04
CA ARG A 42 2.43 -6.67 -1.28
C ARG A 42 0.98 -7.04 -1.46
N MET A 43 0.20 -6.20 -2.12
CA MET A 43 -1.17 -6.53 -2.50
C MET A 43 -1.44 -6.21 -3.96
N PHE A 44 -1.96 -7.20 -4.68
CA PHE A 44 -2.31 -7.10 -6.10
C PHE A 44 -3.82 -7.25 -6.27
N ILE A 45 -4.45 -6.21 -6.82
CA ILE A 45 -5.90 -6.15 -7.07
C ILE A 45 -6.17 -6.36 -8.56
N TYR A 46 -6.94 -7.38 -8.89
CA TYR A 46 -7.34 -7.74 -10.24
C TYR A 46 -8.82 -7.41 -10.48
N GLY A 47 -9.26 -7.47 -11.74
CA GLY A 47 -10.68 -7.37 -12.07
C GLY A 47 -11.31 -6.00 -11.79
N PHE A 48 -10.52 -4.95 -11.59
CA PHE A 48 -11.05 -3.60 -11.46
C PHE A 48 -11.58 -3.08 -12.83
N PRO A 49 -12.58 -2.19 -12.85
CA PRO A 49 -13.17 -1.72 -14.10
C PRO A 49 -12.15 -1.07 -15.04
N GLU A 50 -12.24 -1.39 -16.33
CA GLU A 50 -11.35 -0.84 -17.36
C GLU A 50 -11.38 0.70 -17.38
N GLY A 51 -10.21 1.32 -17.58
CA GLY A 51 -10.07 2.77 -17.57
C GLY A 51 -10.09 3.43 -16.18
N GLN A 52 -10.48 2.72 -15.11
CA GLN A 52 -10.55 3.30 -13.76
C GLN A 52 -9.23 3.23 -12.97
N GLY A 53 -8.20 2.54 -13.46
CA GLY A 53 -6.94 2.32 -12.73
C GLY A 53 -6.33 3.60 -12.17
N LYS A 54 -6.24 4.67 -12.98
CA LYS A 54 -5.70 5.98 -12.56
C LYS A 54 -6.54 6.65 -11.47
N TYR A 55 -7.86 6.55 -11.57
CA TYR A 55 -8.76 7.10 -10.55
C TYR A 55 -8.60 6.32 -9.23
N LEU A 56 -8.64 4.99 -9.30
CA LEU A 56 -8.49 4.12 -8.15
C LEU A 56 -7.17 4.35 -7.43
N THR A 57 -6.03 4.37 -8.12
CA THR A 57 -4.73 4.55 -7.47
C THR A 57 -4.52 5.95 -6.89
N SER A 58 -5.10 6.99 -7.50
CA SER A 58 -4.90 8.38 -7.04
C SER A 58 -5.91 8.85 -6.00
N LYS A 59 -7.11 8.26 -5.96
CA LYS A 59 -8.23 8.72 -5.10
C LYS A 59 -8.67 7.70 -4.07
N VAL A 60 -8.68 6.41 -4.41
CA VAL A 60 -9.22 5.36 -3.53
C VAL A 60 -8.10 4.65 -2.78
N PHE A 61 -7.12 4.13 -3.50
CA PHE A 61 -5.96 3.43 -2.95
C PHE A 61 -4.78 4.36 -2.69
N ALA A 62 -5.08 5.51 -2.09
CA ALA A 62 -4.07 6.52 -1.82
C ALA A 62 -3.34 6.23 -0.49
N ILE A 63 -2.09 6.68 -0.38
CA ILE A 63 -1.26 6.48 0.83
C ILE A 63 -1.99 6.96 2.09
N GLY A 64 -1.91 6.16 3.16
CA GLY A 64 -2.54 6.36 4.45
C GLY A 64 -3.99 5.89 4.53
N SER A 65 -4.60 5.49 3.40
CA SER A 65 -5.98 4.97 3.41
C SER A 65 -6.00 3.61 4.09
N LYS A 66 -7.06 3.36 4.87
CA LYS A 66 -7.26 2.10 5.58
C LYS A 66 -8.33 1.28 4.90
N MET A 67 -8.21 -0.04 4.95
CA MET A 67 -9.20 -0.95 4.43
C MET A 67 -9.24 -2.26 5.20
N ASN A 68 -10.36 -2.95 5.07
CA ASN A 68 -10.55 -4.30 5.56
C ASN A 68 -10.66 -5.23 4.36
N ILE A 69 -9.93 -6.35 4.38
CA ILE A 69 -9.95 -7.37 3.34
C ILE A 69 -10.63 -8.61 3.91
N ILE A 70 -11.78 -8.97 3.36
CA ILE A 70 -12.55 -10.15 3.76
C ILE A 70 -11.96 -11.39 3.08
N ASN A 71 -11.81 -12.47 3.85
CA ASN A 71 -11.28 -13.75 3.36
C ASN A 71 -9.96 -13.58 2.60
N PRO A 72 -8.93 -12.96 3.19
CA PRO A 72 -7.72 -12.60 2.46
C PRO A 72 -7.09 -13.83 1.80
N TYR A 73 -6.77 -13.70 0.51
CA TYR A 73 -6.05 -14.72 -0.24
C TYR A 73 -4.55 -14.41 -0.22
N LEU A 74 -3.82 -15.12 0.64
CA LEU A 74 -2.37 -15.10 0.63
C LEU A 74 -1.86 -16.02 -0.48
N ARG A 75 -1.02 -15.47 -1.35
CA ARG A 75 -0.46 -16.16 -2.50
C ARG A 75 1.06 -15.99 -2.55
N LEU A 76 1.76 -17.02 -2.97
CA LEU A 76 3.17 -17.02 -3.33
C LEU A 76 3.32 -16.54 -4.76
N GLY A 77 4.14 -15.51 -4.95
CA GLY A 77 4.49 -15.02 -6.28
C GLY A 77 5.15 -16.11 -7.11
N ALA A 78 4.67 -16.31 -8.34
CA ALA A 78 5.13 -17.41 -9.21
C ALA A 78 6.64 -17.32 -9.55
N ASN A 79 7.22 -16.13 -9.51
CA ASN A 79 8.61 -15.88 -9.92
C ASN A 79 9.57 -15.73 -8.73
N ASP A 80 9.10 -15.18 -7.60
CA ASP A 80 9.95 -14.83 -6.47
C ASP A 80 9.64 -15.62 -5.20
N MET A 81 8.58 -16.45 -5.22
CA MET A 81 8.10 -17.23 -4.08
C MET A 81 7.81 -16.40 -2.82
N LYS A 82 7.66 -15.08 -2.97
CA LYS A 82 7.32 -14.18 -1.86
C LYS A 82 5.81 -14.09 -1.71
N SER A 83 5.35 -14.03 -0.48
CA SER A 83 3.94 -13.77 -0.17
C SER A 83 3.45 -12.44 -0.76
N LEU A 84 2.15 -12.41 -1.04
CA LEU A 84 1.36 -11.24 -1.36
C LEU A 84 -0.11 -11.53 -1.09
N ILE A 85 -0.91 -10.49 -0.85
CA ILE A 85 -2.36 -10.57 -0.83
C ILE A 85 -2.88 -10.40 -2.26
N ARG A 86 -3.62 -11.38 -2.75
CA ARG A 86 -4.25 -11.34 -4.08
C ARG A 86 -5.74 -11.05 -3.92
N ILE A 87 -6.22 -10.02 -4.59
CA ILE A 87 -7.65 -9.70 -4.65
C ILE A 87 -8.15 -9.99 -6.05
N ASP A 88 -8.99 -11.02 -6.18
CA ASP A 88 -9.70 -11.34 -7.43
C ASP A 88 -11.15 -10.83 -7.41
N ASP A 89 -11.74 -10.66 -6.22
CA ASP A 89 -13.07 -10.09 -6.02
C ASP A 89 -12.97 -8.71 -5.37
N PHE A 90 -13.23 -7.67 -6.15
CA PHE A 90 -13.15 -6.28 -5.69
C PHE A 90 -14.10 -5.97 -4.52
N SER A 91 -15.20 -6.73 -4.36
CA SER A 91 -16.15 -6.55 -3.25
C SER A 91 -15.64 -7.06 -1.91
N SER A 92 -14.54 -7.84 -1.90
CA SER A 92 -13.87 -8.28 -0.66
C SER A 92 -13.12 -7.14 0.04
N ILE A 93 -12.93 -6.00 -0.62
CA ILE A 93 -12.30 -4.81 -0.05
C ILE A 93 -13.39 -3.87 0.48
N ILE A 94 -13.29 -3.55 1.78
CA ILE A 94 -14.08 -2.49 2.40
C ILE A 94 -13.13 -1.36 2.79
N MET A 95 -13.18 -0.27 2.03
CA MET A 95 -12.44 0.95 2.39
C MET A 95 -13.04 1.57 3.66
N GLN A 96 -12.17 2.01 4.58
CA GLN A 96 -12.59 2.80 5.72
C GLN A 96 -12.85 4.26 5.30
N SER A 97 -13.54 5.01 6.15
CA SER A 97 -13.85 6.43 5.93
C SER A 97 -12.57 7.26 5.70
N GLU A 98 -12.65 8.31 4.88
CA GLU A 98 -11.55 9.28 4.72
C GLU A 98 -11.13 9.94 6.04
N THR A 99 -12.01 9.97 7.05
CA THR A 99 -11.67 10.46 8.40
C THR A 99 -10.69 9.56 9.13
N GLU A 100 -10.63 8.27 8.79
CA GLU A 100 -9.71 7.28 9.36
C GLU A 100 -8.34 7.29 8.66
N ARG A 101 -8.24 7.98 7.53
CA ARG A 101 -7.03 8.05 6.72
C ARG A 101 -5.92 8.76 7.49
N VAL A 102 -4.71 8.21 7.42
CA VAL A 102 -3.51 8.86 7.93
C VAL A 102 -3.13 10.02 7.00
N LEU A 103 -3.64 11.21 7.30
CA LEU A 103 -3.43 12.40 6.48
C LEU A 103 -1.96 12.79 6.43
N ASN A 104 -1.46 13.08 5.21
CA ASN A 104 -0.06 13.46 4.98
C ASN A 104 0.91 12.51 5.70
N MET A 105 0.73 11.20 5.52
CA MET A 105 1.53 10.20 6.21
C MET A 105 3.03 10.34 5.91
N CYS A 106 3.86 10.24 6.95
CA CYS A 106 5.30 10.20 6.79
C CYS A 106 5.74 8.90 6.12
N ARG A 107 6.51 9.00 5.03
CA ARG A 107 7.02 7.83 4.31
C ARG A 107 8.02 6.99 5.12
N TYR A 108 8.65 7.57 6.14
CA TYR A 108 9.61 6.83 6.97
C TYR A 108 8.99 6.17 8.19
N CYS A 109 8.20 6.92 8.98
CA CYS A 109 7.71 6.44 10.28
C CYS A 109 6.20 6.27 10.38
N GLY A 110 5.45 6.48 9.28
CA GLY A 110 4.00 6.29 9.25
C GLY A 110 3.18 7.33 10.02
N GLN A 111 3.81 8.26 10.74
CA GLN A 111 3.09 9.28 11.53
C GLN A 111 2.32 10.27 10.63
N PRO A 112 1.16 10.75 11.08
CA PRO A 112 0.36 11.71 10.32
C PRO A 112 1.00 13.11 10.29
N ASN A 113 0.38 13.99 9.50
CA ASN A 113 0.69 15.42 9.47
C ASN A 113 2.15 15.74 9.12
N ALA A 114 2.76 14.94 8.24
CA ALA A 114 4.09 15.19 7.71
C ALA A 114 4.08 16.40 6.76
N LEU A 115 4.59 17.53 7.25
CA LEU A 115 4.54 18.82 6.54
C LEU A 115 5.67 18.99 5.52
N HIS A 116 6.81 18.31 5.71
CA HIS A 116 7.94 18.46 4.80
C HIS A 116 7.79 17.55 3.60
N VAL A 117 7.92 18.11 2.40
CA VAL A 117 7.83 17.36 1.15
C VAL A 117 9.20 17.22 0.52
N CYS A 118 9.52 16.05 -0.01
CA CYS A 118 10.73 15.82 -0.80
C CYS A 118 10.83 16.86 -1.92
N SER A 119 11.89 17.68 -1.91
CA SER A 119 12.05 18.76 -2.87
C SER A 119 12.20 18.29 -4.32
N LYS A 120 12.63 17.04 -4.52
CA LYS A 120 12.84 16.43 -5.85
C LYS A 120 11.56 15.82 -6.44
N CYS A 121 10.91 14.88 -5.74
CA CYS A 121 9.74 14.19 -6.29
C CYS A 121 8.42 14.90 -5.99
N LYS A 122 8.35 15.76 -4.98
CA LYS A 122 7.12 16.44 -4.51
C LYS A 122 6.01 15.50 -4.00
N GLN A 123 6.31 14.22 -3.81
CA GLN A 123 5.35 13.19 -3.39
C GLN A 123 5.59 12.72 -1.96
N ALA A 124 6.82 12.29 -1.65
CA ALA A 124 7.15 11.76 -0.34
C ALA A 124 7.12 12.87 0.72
N ARG A 125 6.50 12.55 1.86
CA ARG A 125 6.33 13.47 3.00
C ARG A 125 7.07 12.96 4.23
N TYR A 126 7.56 13.89 5.04
CA TYR A 126 8.35 13.60 6.24
C TYR A 126 7.97 14.50 7.41
N CYS A 127 7.93 13.91 8.61
CA CYS A 127 7.75 14.66 9.85
C CYS A 127 8.96 15.56 10.12
N THR A 128 10.17 15.07 9.83
CA THR A 128 11.42 15.79 10.07
C THR A 128 12.46 15.53 8.98
N LYS A 129 13.56 16.30 8.99
CA LYS A 129 14.70 16.10 8.08
C LYS A 129 15.42 14.77 8.34
N GLU A 130 15.41 14.30 9.58
CA GLU A 130 15.96 13.01 9.98
C GLU A 130 15.17 11.88 9.29
N CYS A 131 13.83 11.92 9.33
CA CYS A 131 12.98 10.96 8.63
C CYS A 131 13.29 10.91 7.13
N GLN A 132 13.46 12.06 6.49
CA GLN A 132 13.86 12.11 5.07
C GLN A 132 15.24 11.49 4.83
N THR A 133 16.21 11.76 5.72
CA THR A 133 17.57 11.23 5.61
C THR A 133 17.59 9.72 5.78
N MET A 134 16.80 9.20 6.72
CA MET A 134 16.69 7.77 6.99
C MET A 134 15.97 7.05 5.86
N ASP A 135 14.87 7.61 5.34
CA ASP A 135 14.20 7.08 4.15
C ASP A 135 15.14 7.01 2.94
N TRP A 136 15.97 8.04 2.74
CA TRP A 136 16.95 8.06 1.66
C TRP A 136 18.02 6.96 1.77
N LYS A 137 18.51 6.71 2.99
CA LYS A 137 19.64 5.80 3.25
C LYS A 137 19.21 4.35 3.48
N LEU A 138 18.17 4.14 4.29
CA LEU A 138 17.73 2.82 4.73
C LEU A 138 16.65 2.24 3.81
N TYR A 139 15.62 3.03 3.50
CA TYR A 139 14.49 2.59 2.67
C TYR A 139 14.67 2.92 1.19
N ASN A 140 15.87 3.38 0.82
CA ASN A 140 16.30 3.58 -0.56
C ASN A 140 15.36 4.46 -1.40
N HIS A 141 14.78 5.52 -0.80
CA HIS A 141 13.96 6.48 -1.55
C HIS A 141 14.64 6.97 -2.83
N LYS A 142 15.97 7.10 -2.79
CA LYS A 142 16.82 7.49 -3.94
C LYS A 142 16.55 6.71 -5.23
N LEU A 143 16.15 5.44 -5.13
CA LEU A 143 15.89 4.56 -6.29
C LEU A 143 14.56 4.87 -6.97
N ILE A 144 13.59 5.35 -6.21
CA ILE A 144 12.23 5.66 -6.70
C ILE A 144 11.96 7.17 -6.80
N CYS A 145 12.87 8.00 -6.29
CA CYS A 145 12.73 9.45 -6.29
C CYS A 145 12.91 10.04 -7.70
N LYS A 146 11.78 10.17 -8.41
CA LYS A 146 11.68 10.76 -9.76
C LYS A 146 10.98 12.12 -9.70
N LYS A 147 11.43 13.08 -10.53
CA LYS A 147 10.70 14.34 -10.72
C LYS A 147 9.37 14.00 -11.38
N GLN A 148 8.27 14.56 -10.85
CA GLN A 148 7.01 14.63 -11.59
C GLN A 148 7.15 15.63 -12.75
#